data_AF-A0A183H7M6-F1
#
_entry.id   AF-A0A183H7M6-F1
#
_cell.length_a   1.000
_cell.length_b   1.000
_cell.length_c   1.000
_cell.angle_alpha   90.00
_cell.angle_beta   90.00
_cell.angle_gamma   90.00
#
_symmetry.space_group_name_H-M   'P 1'
#
loop_
_entity.id
_entity.type
_entity.pdbx_description
1 polymer ?
#
loop_
_entity_poly.entity_id
_entity_poly.type
_entity_poly.pdbx_seq_one_letter_code
_entity_poly.pdbx_strand_id
1 'polypeptide(L)'
;MSDPKSPIIDFYPDQFDTDLNGKKNDWEAVVLIPFIKEDRLLQAIAIKDPLLTDEERQRNVHGPHLLFSYDSTSSHILKSTFPGVFPDIQECTAKVEKIEMNHFRISRDQIVHGLLPGVKLDVVFPGFPTMKYIPHIAELHYADIKVFQQPSKNQSMILKITNRPEFEKDMLEIASDLIGTEVHVNWPVLQKVFVQELWTAHKKYSKTSEEEIICDILSEEEQNKYSSYVSITRKNEFERKGIDAGEQKGLVLVRTMQGMRKCFEEQQVVIKRSYTDINNAIPVSLSLVVQNALEDWDSACSVEDVYPINAQVFISSIESKYYGFFGFIKENHLATKGTLIVSCKISSAADVNFYDVIANYDNYSLKWYSVYEVARFLHTTVDVVGRITGCVYILLDESNSVSSRNTPLNKINIGLGLKFTKRNQIMPDFTRRSSEGHWLYSSRAFDIIRSYKMKYPGVFKYLEKLDSFQGHIHIKQIFLEFKENELNTKLKELKDFLHTIVPNDALESADDTFVDSGILKELEKRIQIAISKNTSKQTCKRLAVKPRAVFMAELCKGEIMPDPKAEFRLLDRVICVKKLRTAPFGEFGTVIGLVNTRSGKKIDVLFDKPYFGGRIMRLVPY
;
A
#
# COMPACT_ATOMS: atom_id res chain seq x y z
N MET A 1 -5.37 24.19 38.27
CA MET A 1 -5.58 22.73 38.30
C MET A 1 -4.65 22.05 39.29
N SER A 2 -3.39 22.46 39.44
CA SER A 2 -2.41 21.87 40.36
C SER A 2 -2.21 22.63 41.69
N ASP A 3 -2.85 23.80 41.87
CA ASP A 3 -2.84 24.51 43.16
C ASP A 3 -3.82 23.81 44.13
N PRO A 4 -3.35 23.28 45.28
CA PRO A 4 -4.22 22.61 46.26
C PRO A 4 -5.31 23.53 46.84
N LYS A 5 -5.14 24.87 46.77
CA LYS A 5 -6.13 25.85 47.22
C LYS A 5 -7.16 26.22 46.14
N SER A 6 -7.04 25.62 44.96
CA SER A 6 -7.97 25.89 43.86
C SER A 6 -9.40 25.50 44.24
N PRO A 7 -10.40 26.36 43.98
CA PRO A 7 -11.81 26.09 44.31
C PRO A 7 -12.43 24.98 43.46
N ILE A 8 -11.67 24.38 42.55
CA ILE A 8 -12.07 23.28 41.63
C ILE A 8 -11.06 22.12 41.65
N ILE A 9 -10.19 22.04 42.66
CA ILE A 9 -9.16 21.00 42.76
C ILE A 9 -9.75 19.57 42.83
N ASP A 10 -10.96 19.45 43.39
CA ASP A 10 -11.72 18.21 43.51
C ASP A 10 -12.03 17.57 42.15
N PHE A 11 -12.07 18.32 41.06
CA PHE A 11 -12.27 17.78 39.71
C PHE A 11 -11.01 17.15 39.10
N TYR A 12 -9.85 17.31 39.73
CA TYR A 12 -8.55 16.85 39.23
C TYR A 12 -7.83 15.98 40.26
N PRO A 13 -8.38 14.81 40.63
CA PRO A 13 -7.75 13.94 41.61
C PRO A 13 -6.46 13.32 41.05
N ASP A 14 -5.39 13.31 41.86
CA ASP A 14 -4.11 12.67 41.50
C ASP A 14 -4.24 11.14 41.38
N GLN A 15 -5.17 10.55 42.12
CA GLN A 15 -5.54 9.14 42.10
C GLN A 15 -7.05 9.02 41.94
N PHE A 16 -7.48 8.19 41.00
CA PHE A 16 -8.88 7.90 40.74
C PHE A 16 -9.08 6.40 40.63
N ASP A 17 -10.26 5.96 41.03
CA ASP A 17 -10.62 4.55 40.96
C ASP A 17 -11.10 4.18 39.56
N THR A 18 -10.90 2.92 39.18
CA THR A 18 -11.42 2.35 37.94
C THR A 18 -12.23 1.10 38.24
N ASP A 19 -13.38 0.96 37.59
CA ASP A 19 -14.24 -0.22 37.70
C ASP A 19 -14.28 -0.97 36.36
N LEU A 20 -13.79 -2.20 36.35
CA LEU A 20 -13.78 -3.04 35.16
C LEU A 20 -15.18 -3.56 34.79
N ASN A 21 -16.14 -3.64 35.71
CA ASN A 21 -17.51 -4.13 35.49
C ASN A 21 -17.57 -5.39 34.58
N GLY A 22 -16.74 -6.40 34.87
CA GLY A 22 -16.66 -7.65 34.11
C GLY A 22 -15.95 -7.57 32.75
N LYS A 23 -15.44 -6.39 32.35
CA LYS A 23 -14.51 -6.23 31.23
C LYS A 23 -13.12 -6.72 31.62
N LYS A 24 -12.33 -7.07 30.60
CA LYS A 24 -11.01 -7.68 30.79
C LYS A 24 -9.87 -6.70 30.63
N ASN A 25 -10.09 -5.64 29.88
CA ASN A 25 -9.04 -4.69 29.54
C ASN A 25 -9.26 -3.39 30.29
N ASP A 26 -8.19 -2.82 30.83
CA ASP A 26 -8.25 -1.60 31.65
C ASP A 26 -8.79 -0.38 30.89
N TRP A 27 -8.60 -0.32 29.57
CA TRP A 27 -9.16 0.77 28.73
C TRP A 27 -10.68 0.67 28.52
N GLU A 28 -11.29 -0.46 28.89
CA GLU A 28 -12.75 -0.63 28.93
C GLU A 28 -13.32 -0.31 30.31
N ALA A 29 -12.47 -0.04 31.31
CA ALA A 29 -12.90 0.27 32.66
C ALA A 29 -13.61 1.63 32.72
N VAL A 30 -14.60 1.72 33.59
CA VAL A 30 -15.23 2.98 33.95
C VAL A 30 -14.26 3.77 34.82
N VAL A 31 -13.88 4.95 34.33
CA VAL A 31 -13.00 5.88 35.06
C VAL A 31 -13.87 6.72 36.01
N LEU A 32 -13.69 6.54 37.31
CA LEU A 32 -14.50 7.18 38.34
C LEU A 32 -13.89 8.54 38.72
N ILE A 33 -14.20 9.57 37.94
CA ILE A 33 -13.79 10.95 38.20
C ILE A 33 -15.01 11.86 38.44
N PRO A 34 -14.88 12.91 39.27
CA PRO A 34 -15.96 13.85 39.49
C PRO A 34 -16.33 14.63 38.21
N PHE A 35 -17.64 14.82 37.98
CA PHE A 35 -18.11 15.67 36.89
C PHE A 35 -17.92 17.15 37.24
N ILE A 36 -17.29 17.90 36.32
CA ILE A 36 -17.08 19.33 36.46
C ILE A 36 -18.43 20.06 36.50
N LYS A 37 -18.59 20.95 37.48
CA LYS A 37 -19.71 21.89 37.55
C LYS A 37 -19.35 23.17 36.82
N GLU A 38 -20.08 23.48 35.75
CA GLU A 38 -19.81 24.62 34.84
C GLU A 38 -19.67 25.95 35.58
N ASP A 39 -20.64 26.31 36.43
CA ASP A 39 -20.62 27.58 37.17
C ASP A 39 -19.35 27.75 38.02
N ARG A 40 -18.93 26.68 38.72
CA ARG A 40 -17.71 26.70 39.56
C ARG A 40 -16.46 26.88 38.71
N LEU A 41 -16.41 26.23 37.54
CA LEU A 41 -15.29 26.36 36.62
C LEU A 41 -15.21 27.78 36.05
N LEU A 42 -16.33 28.33 35.57
CA LEU A 42 -16.40 29.68 35.00
C LEU A 42 -16.01 30.75 36.03
N GLN A 43 -16.47 30.65 37.27
CA GLN A 43 -16.08 31.56 38.35
C GLN A 43 -14.58 31.50 38.64
N ALA A 44 -14.00 30.30 38.68
CA ALA A 44 -12.56 30.13 38.91
C ALA A 44 -11.72 30.68 37.75
N ILE A 45 -12.17 30.49 36.50
CA ILE A 45 -11.50 31.00 35.29
C ILE A 45 -11.62 32.52 35.18
N ALA A 46 -12.76 33.12 35.53
CA ALA A 46 -12.98 34.56 35.42
C ALA A 46 -11.94 35.40 36.20
N ILE A 47 -11.41 34.87 37.32
CA ILE A 47 -10.36 35.51 38.11
C ILE A 47 -9.02 35.51 37.35
N LYS A 48 -8.80 34.54 36.46
CA LYS A 48 -7.55 34.32 35.72
C LYS A 48 -7.60 34.87 34.29
N ASP A 49 -8.79 35.06 33.72
CA ASP A 49 -8.99 35.54 32.35
C ASP A 49 -8.26 36.87 32.05
N PRO A 50 -8.21 37.86 32.97
CA PRO A 50 -7.44 39.10 32.74
C PRO A 50 -5.92 38.90 32.66
N LEU A 51 -5.40 37.76 33.13
CA LEU A 51 -3.97 37.43 33.11
C LEU A 51 -3.52 36.83 31.77
N LEU A 52 -4.46 36.53 30.86
CA LEU A 52 -4.14 36.04 29.53
C LEU A 52 -3.45 37.13 28.71
N THR A 53 -2.40 36.73 28.00
CA THR A 53 -1.75 37.56 26.99
C THR A 53 -2.69 37.84 25.81
N ASP A 54 -2.38 38.86 25.01
CA ASP A 54 -3.21 39.21 23.84
C ASP A 54 -3.29 38.06 22.82
N GLU A 55 -2.20 37.31 22.63
CA GLU A 55 -2.16 36.13 21.76
C GLU A 55 -3.08 35.01 22.28
N GLU A 56 -3.02 34.72 23.59
CA GLU A 56 -3.89 33.73 24.22
C GLU A 56 -5.36 34.13 24.13
N ARG A 57 -5.66 35.42 24.34
CA ARG A 57 -7.00 35.96 24.21
C ARG A 57 -7.51 35.85 22.77
N GLN A 58 -6.67 36.14 21.78
CA GLN A 58 -7.04 35.99 20.37
C GLN A 58 -7.33 34.53 20.01
N ARG A 59 -6.60 33.57 20.58
CA ARG A 59 -6.85 32.12 20.40
C ARG A 59 -8.09 31.64 21.15
N ASN A 60 -8.52 32.33 22.20
CA ASN A 60 -9.70 32.00 23.01
C ASN A 60 -11.03 32.54 22.44
N VAL A 61 -11.14 32.67 21.11
CA VAL A 61 -12.34 33.14 20.41
C VAL A 61 -12.75 32.15 19.34
N HIS A 62 -14.05 32.01 19.08
CA HIS A 62 -14.56 31.20 17.98
C HIS A 62 -14.13 31.76 16.62
N GLY A 63 -13.57 30.91 15.77
CA GLY A 63 -13.15 31.26 14.41
C GLY A 63 -14.21 30.96 13.34
N PRO A 64 -14.07 31.54 12.13
CA PRO A 64 -14.88 31.19 10.98
C PRO A 64 -14.46 29.83 10.37
N HIS A 65 -15.30 29.28 9.52
CA HIS A 65 -14.91 28.22 8.59
C HIS A 65 -14.04 28.82 7.47
N LEU A 66 -13.15 28.01 6.89
CA LEU A 66 -12.27 28.43 5.80
C LEU A 66 -12.54 27.59 4.55
N LEU A 67 -12.92 28.25 3.45
CA LEU A 67 -13.09 27.62 2.13
C LEU A 67 -11.87 27.90 1.27
N PHE A 68 -11.20 26.84 0.85
CA PHE A 68 -10.08 26.90 -0.08
C PHE A 68 -10.57 26.54 -1.49
N SER A 69 -10.36 27.43 -2.44
CA SER A 69 -10.72 27.24 -3.86
C SER A 69 -9.54 27.55 -4.77
N TYR A 70 -9.52 26.96 -5.95
CA TYR A 70 -8.52 27.28 -6.98
C TYR A 70 -8.95 28.53 -7.76
N ASP A 71 -8.04 29.49 -7.87
CA ASP A 71 -8.21 30.72 -8.63
C ASP A 71 -6.93 30.99 -9.43
N SER A 72 -7.02 30.80 -10.75
CA SER A 72 -5.91 30.98 -11.69
C SER A 72 -5.46 32.44 -11.83
N THR A 73 -6.27 33.40 -11.39
CA THR A 73 -5.95 34.83 -11.44
C THR A 73 -5.23 35.30 -10.18
N SER A 74 -5.42 34.60 -9.07
CA SER A 74 -4.69 34.83 -7.83
C SER A 74 -3.27 34.28 -7.98
N SER A 75 -2.27 35.16 -7.92
CA SER A 75 -0.86 34.76 -7.81
C SER A 75 -0.21 35.63 -6.77
N HIS A 76 0.01 35.06 -5.59
CA HIS A 76 0.69 35.70 -4.48
C HIS A 76 1.70 34.76 -3.86
N ILE A 77 2.73 35.33 -3.23
CA ILE A 77 3.75 34.54 -2.54
C ILE A 77 3.21 34.18 -1.16
N LEU A 78 3.02 32.88 -0.89
CA LEU A 78 2.69 32.38 0.43
C LEU A 78 3.98 32.01 1.16
N LYS A 79 4.29 32.75 2.21
CA LYS A 79 5.44 32.47 3.07
C LYS A 79 5.19 31.20 3.89
N SER A 80 6.22 30.38 4.01
CA SER A 80 6.21 29.20 4.85
C SER A 80 6.11 29.56 6.32
N THR A 81 5.20 28.89 7.04
CA THR A 81 5.12 28.98 8.50
C THR A 81 6.23 28.22 9.21
N PHE A 82 7.01 27.41 8.49
CA PHE A 82 8.19 26.73 9.02
C PHE A 82 9.37 26.79 8.03
N PRO A 83 10.05 27.95 7.96
CA PRO A 83 11.19 28.17 7.08
C PRO A 83 12.31 27.16 7.35
N GLY A 84 12.81 26.50 6.30
CA GLY A 84 13.86 25.47 6.38
C GLY A 84 13.35 24.04 6.18
N VAL A 85 12.09 23.76 6.54
CA VAL A 85 11.43 22.47 6.23
C VAL A 85 10.53 22.61 5.02
N PHE A 86 9.75 23.70 4.95
CA PHE A 86 8.87 23.99 3.82
C PHE A 86 9.33 25.26 3.09
N PRO A 87 9.50 25.21 1.75
CA PRO A 87 9.80 26.40 0.96
C PRO A 87 8.57 27.30 0.82
N ASP A 88 8.81 28.58 0.52
CA ASP A 88 7.75 29.52 0.16
C ASP A 88 7.09 29.12 -1.17
N ILE A 89 5.77 29.24 -1.25
CA ILE A 89 5.02 29.03 -2.49
C ILE A 89 5.01 30.35 -3.26
N GLN A 90 5.78 30.43 -4.34
CA GLN A 90 5.94 31.67 -5.12
C GLN A 90 4.66 32.08 -5.86
N GLU A 91 3.93 31.11 -6.41
CA GLU A 91 2.70 31.33 -7.19
C GLU A 91 1.53 30.57 -6.54
N CYS A 92 1.04 31.09 -5.42
CA CYS A 92 -0.13 30.52 -4.76
C CYS A 92 -1.41 30.89 -5.51
N THR A 93 -2.08 29.88 -6.05
CA THR A 93 -3.37 29.96 -6.76
C THR A 93 -4.55 29.55 -5.88
N ALA A 94 -4.34 29.39 -4.58
CA ALA A 94 -5.40 29.07 -3.63
C ALA A 94 -6.02 30.37 -3.10
N LYS A 95 -7.33 30.52 -3.29
CA LYS A 95 -8.14 31.57 -2.68
C LYS A 95 -8.74 31.05 -1.38
N VAL A 96 -8.61 31.84 -0.31
CA VAL A 96 -9.18 31.52 1.00
C VAL A 96 -10.33 32.47 1.29
N GLU A 97 -11.52 31.90 1.45
CA GLU A 97 -12.72 32.64 1.85
C GLU A 97 -13.13 32.26 3.27
N LYS A 98 -13.46 33.26 4.09
CA LYS A 98 -13.94 33.04 5.46
C LYS A 98 -15.47 32.93 5.43
N ILE A 99 -15.99 31.81 5.88
CA ILE A 99 -17.43 31.57 6.01
C ILE A 99 -17.79 31.66 7.49
N GLU A 100 -18.79 32.47 7.83
CA GLU A 100 -19.21 32.68 9.21
C GLU A 100 -19.66 31.38 9.88
N MET A 101 -19.42 31.27 11.20
CA MET A 101 -19.70 30.06 11.99
C MET A 101 -21.14 29.55 11.83
N ASN A 102 -22.10 30.47 11.72
CA ASN A 102 -23.54 30.17 11.68
C ASN A 102 -24.09 29.99 10.25
N HIS A 103 -23.26 30.07 9.21
CA HIS A 103 -23.71 30.00 7.81
C HIS A 103 -24.47 28.70 7.49
N PHE A 104 -24.12 27.59 8.16
CA PHE A 104 -24.76 26.27 7.97
C PHE A 104 -25.84 25.95 9.02
N ARG A 105 -26.30 26.94 9.80
CA ARG A 105 -27.46 26.75 10.71
C ARG A 105 -28.75 26.80 9.89
N ILE A 106 -29.12 25.66 9.35
CA ILE A 106 -30.32 25.46 8.53
C ILE A 106 -31.53 25.19 9.43
N SER A 107 -32.70 25.71 9.06
CA SER A 107 -33.96 25.41 9.76
C SER A 107 -34.35 23.94 9.59
N ARG A 108 -34.98 23.33 10.62
CA ARG A 108 -35.36 21.91 10.56
C ARG A 108 -36.29 21.59 9.39
N ASP A 109 -37.14 22.54 9.00
CA ASP A 109 -38.10 22.40 7.90
C ASP A 109 -37.44 22.26 6.52
N GLN A 110 -36.18 22.67 6.39
CA GLN A 110 -35.39 22.57 5.16
C GLN A 110 -34.52 21.30 5.11
N ILE A 111 -34.46 20.52 6.18
CA ILE A 111 -33.65 19.30 6.25
C ILE A 111 -34.43 18.16 5.58
N VAL A 112 -33.89 17.65 4.48
CA VAL A 112 -34.46 16.47 3.82
C VAL A 112 -33.96 15.20 4.52
N HIS A 113 -34.88 14.39 5.02
CA HIS A 113 -34.59 13.10 5.63
C HIS A 113 -34.76 11.98 4.60
N GLY A 114 -33.75 11.12 4.44
CA GLY A 114 -33.79 9.97 3.54
C GLY A 114 -33.20 10.24 2.16
N LEU A 115 -33.70 9.52 1.15
CA LEU A 115 -33.19 9.60 -0.22
C LEU A 115 -33.74 10.82 -0.94
N LEU A 116 -32.86 11.55 -1.61
CA LEU A 116 -33.25 12.66 -2.47
C LEU A 116 -33.94 12.13 -3.76
N PRO A 117 -34.85 12.90 -4.37
CA PRO A 117 -35.39 12.57 -5.68
C PRO A 117 -34.28 12.41 -6.73
N GLY A 118 -34.35 11.38 -7.56
CA GLY A 118 -33.39 11.12 -8.63
C GLY A 118 -32.19 10.24 -8.25
N VAL A 119 -32.11 9.75 -7.00
CA VAL A 119 -31.08 8.77 -6.61
C VAL A 119 -31.33 7.44 -7.32
N LYS A 120 -30.38 7.04 -8.16
CA LYS A 120 -30.40 5.75 -8.87
C LYS A 120 -29.84 4.66 -7.97
N LEU A 121 -30.68 3.78 -7.44
CA LEU A 121 -30.25 2.65 -6.60
C LEU A 121 -30.01 1.34 -7.39
N ASP A 122 -30.43 1.30 -8.65
CA ASP A 122 -30.42 0.12 -9.52
C ASP A 122 -29.31 0.15 -10.58
N VAL A 123 -28.37 1.09 -10.43
CA VAL A 123 -27.23 1.30 -11.33
C VAL A 123 -25.95 0.93 -10.59
N VAL A 124 -25.02 0.32 -11.31
CA VAL A 124 -23.66 0.10 -10.79
C VAL A 124 -22.89 1.42 -10.85
N PHE A 125 -22.57 1.95 -9.68
CA PHE A 125 -21.53 2.95 -9.53
C PHE A 125 -20.22 2.23 -9.21
N PRO A 126 -19.18 2.32 -10.07
CA PRO A 126 -17.91 1.64 -9.84
C PRO A 126 -17.36 1.91 -8.43
N GLY A 127 -17.07 0.84 -7.69
CA GLY A 127 -16.58 0.91 -6.31
C GLY A 127 -17.64 0.82 -5.22
N PHE A 128 -18.94 0.93 -5.56
CA PHE A 128 -20.03 0.76 -4.62
C PHE A 128 -20.65 -0.65 -4.76
N PRO A 129 -20.83 -1.40 -3.65
CA PRO A 129 -21.45 -2.72 -3.70
C PRO A 129 -22.95 -2.64 -3.98
N THR A 130 -23.46 -3.63 -4.69
CA THR A 130 -24.89 -3.81 -4.92
C THR A 130 -25.25 -5.30 -4.98
N MET A 131 -26.29 -5.68 -4.25
CA MET A 131 -26.76 -7.07 -4.18
C MET A 131 -27.90 -7.36 -5.17
N LYS A 132 -28.41 -6.36 -5.89
CA LYS A 132 -29.64 -6.47 -6.68
C LYS A 132 -29.53 -7.33 -7.95
N TYR A 133 -28.34 -7.40 -8.55
CA TYR A 133 -28.16 -8.07 -9.84
C TYR A 133 -28.17 -9.60 -9.79
N ILE A 134 -27.97 -10.20 -8.61
CA ILE A 134 -27.97 -11.66 -8.46
C ILE A 134 -29.10 -12.05 -7.52
N PRO A 135 -30.06 -12.89 -7.96
CA PRO A 135 -31.11 -13.38 -7.08
C PRO A 135 -30.51 -14.34 -6.03
N HIS A 136 -30.80 -14.08 -4.75
CA HIS A 136 -30.21 -14.80 -3.63
C HIS A 136 -31.16 -14.86 -2.43
N ILE A 137 -30.92 -15.83 -1.55
CA ILE A 137 -31.57 -16.01 -0.26
C ILE A 137 -30.54 -15.77 0.84
N ALA A 138 -30.90 -15.03 1.88
CA ALA A 138 -30.01 -14.71 2.99
C ALA A 138 -30.46 -15.46 4.26
N GLU A 139 -29.56 -16.27 4.84
CA GLU A 139 -29.84 -17.06 6.06
C GLU A 139 -28.70 -16.94 7.08
N LEU A 140 -29.03 -16.91 8.38
CA LEU A 140 -28.03 -16.89 9.45
C LEU A 140 -27.55 -18.31 9.77
N HIS A 141 -26.25 -18.56 9.63
CA HIS A 141 -25.63 -19.87 9.90
C HIS A 141 -24.30 -19.75 10.63
N TYR A 142 -23.94 -20.78 11.40
CA TYR A 142 -22.58 -20.96 11.94
C TYR A 142 -21.71 -21.61 10.86
N ALA A 143 -20.87 -20.84 10.18
CA ALA A 143 -20.13 -21.29 9.00
C ALA A 143 -18.62 -20.96 9.06
N ASP A 144 -18.07 -20.68 10.25
CA ASP A 144 -16.64 -20.43 10.47
C ASP A 144 -16.01 -19.39 9.52
N ILE A 145 -16.80 -18.37 9.15
CA ILE A 145 -16.38 -17.33 8.19
C ILE A 145 -15.16 -16.57 8.71
N LYS A 146 -14.14 -16.45 7.87
CA LYS A 146 -12.84 -15.85 8.16
C LYS A 146 -12.65 -14.54 7.41
N VAL A 147 -13.17 -13.46 7.99
CA VAL A 147 -12.95 -12.09 7.48
C VAL A 147 -11.51 -11.62 7.79
N PHE A 148 -11.08 -11.86 9.04
CA PHE A 148 -9.76 -11.46 9.56
C PHE A 148 -8.81 -12.65 9.69
N GLN A 149 -8.06 -12.73 10.80
CA GLN A 149 -7.02 -13.75 11.00
C GLN A 149 -7.58 -15.10 11.47
N GLN A 150 -8.71 -15.10 12.16
CA GLN A 150 -9.33 -16.29 12.74
C GLN A 150 -10.79 -16.44 12.25
N PRO A 151 -11.31 -17.67 12.15
CA PRO A 151 -12.72 -17.94 11.91
C PRO A 151 -13.64 -17.30 12.97
N SER A 152 -14.79 -16.82 12.54
CA SER A 152 -15.85 -16.35 13.43
C SER A 152 -16.46 -17.52 14.20
N LYS A 153 -16.70 -17.33 15.50
CA LYS A 153 -17.44 -18.29 16.35
C LYS A 153 -18.94 -18.03 16.39
N ASN A 154 -19.37 -16.91 15.81
CA ASN A 154 -20.77 -16.47 15.81
C ASN A 154 -21.41 -16.73 14.44
N GLN A 155 -22.74 -16.65 14.39
CA GLN A 155 -23.48 -16.73 13.14
C GLN A 155 -23.06 -15.64 12.16
N SER A 156 -23.02 -15.99 10.88
CA SER A 156 -22.79 -15.08 9.76
C SER A 156 -23.98 -15.16 8.81
N MET A 157 -24.29 -14.05 8.13
CA MET A 157 -25.32 -14.05 7.10
C MET A 157 -24.76 -14.70 5.83
N ILE A 158 -25.29 -15.85 5.46
CA ILE A 158 -24.89 -16.62 4.29
C ILE A 158 -25.84 -16.32 3.14
N LEU A 159 -25.28 -15.93 2.00
CA LEU A 159 -26.02 -15.59 0.78
C LEU A 159 -25.99 -16.80 -0.16
N LYS A 160 -27.11 -17.51 -0.26
CA LYS A 160 -27.30 -18.65 -1.16
C LYS A 160 -27.82 -18.16 -2.50
N ILE A 161 -27.05 -18.38 -3.56
CA ILE A 161 -27.44 -17.98 -4.91
C ILE A 161 -28.56 -18.90 -5.41
N THR A 162 -29.67 -18.32 -5.87
CA THR A 162 -30.78 -19.10 -6.44
C THR A 162 -30.52 -19.44 -7.89
N ASN A 163 -31.34 -20.31 -8.46
CA ASN A 163 -31.20 -20.70 -9.86
C ASN A 163 -31.34 -19.50 -10.80
N ARG A 164 -30.47 -19.43 -11.82
CA ARG A 164 -30.39 -18.32 -12.78
C ARG A 164 -30.67 -18.87 -14.19
N PRO A 165 -31.77 -18.44 -14.85
CA PRO A 165 -32.21 -19.02 -16.12
C PRO A 165 -31.22 -18.79 -17.27
N GLU A 166 -30.46 -17.70 -17.23
CA GLU A 166 -29.37 -17.40 -18.16
C GLU A 166 -28.26 -18.47 -18.17
N PHE A 167 -28.11 -19.24 -17.08
CA PHE A 167 -27.15 -20.33 -16.94
C PHE A 167 -27.83 -21.71 -16.88
N GLU A 168 -29.05 -21.82 -17.42
CA GLU A 168 -29.77 -23.09 -17.64
C GLU A 168 -29.73 -23.56 -19.10
N LYS A 169 -28.85 -22.97 -19.91
CA LYS A 169 -28.60 -23.36 -21.30
C LYS A 169 -27.46 -24.39 -21.41
N ASP A 170 -27.22 -24.88 -22.62
CA ASP A 170 -26.02 -25.68 -22.88
C ASP A 170 -24.74 -24.86 -22.67
N MET A 171 -23.69 -25.52 -22.19
CA MET A 171 -22.42 -24.88 -21.84
C MET A 171 -21.74 -24.25 -23.05
N LEU A 172 -21.96 -24.78 -24.26
CA LEU A 172 -21.46 -24.19 -25.51
C LEU A 172 -22.11 -22.84 -25.81
N GLU A 173 -23.41 -22.70 -25.60
CA GLU A 173 -24.13 -21.43 -25.79
C GLU A 173 -23.68 -20.40 -24.75
N ILE A 174 -23.55 -20.82 -23.49
CA ILE A 174 -23.05 -19.96 -22.40
C ILE A 174 -21.62 -19.49 -22.70
N ALA A 175 -20.76 -20.39 -23.20
CA ALA A 175 -19.42 -20.04 -23.62
C ALA A 175 -19.43 -19.02 -24.78
N SER A 176 -20.38 -19.14 -25.71
CA SER A 176 -20.53 -18.18 -26.81
C SER A 176 -21.00 -16.80 -26.38
N ASP A 177 -21.90 -16.76 -25.41
CA ASP A 177 -22.41 -15.50 -24.88
C ASP A 177 -21.36 -14.78 -24.01
N LEU A 178 -20.48 -15.54 -23.33
CA LEU A 178 -19.53 -14.99 -22.36
C LEU A 178 -18.12 -14.75 -22.91
N ILE A 179 -17.54 -15.70 -23.64
CA ILE A 179 -16.11 -15.65 -24.00
C ILE A 179 -15.85 -14.50 -24.98
N GLY A 180 -14.87 -13.66 -24.65
CA GLY A 180 -14.54 -12.49 -25.46
C GLY A 180 -15.42 -11.26 -25.21
N THR A 181 -16.34 -11.33 -24.23
CA THR A 181 -17.17 -10.19 -23.81
C THR A 181 -16.69 -9.57 -22.50
N GLU A 182 -17.11 -8.34 -22.24
CA GLU A 182 -16.88 -7.66 -20.96
C GLU A 182 -18.05 -7.93 -20.02
N VAL A 183 -17.77 -8.51 -18.85
CA VAL A 183 -18.78 -8.86 -17.82
C VAL A 183 -18.39 -8.29 -16.46
N HIS A 184 -19.29 -8.38 -15.49
CA HIS A 184 -19.03 -7.97 -14.11
C HIS A 184 -18.87 -9.18 -13.19
N VAL A 185 -17.85 -9.15 -12.33
CA VAL A 185 -17.58 -10.17 -11.31
C VAL A 185 -17.33 -9.52 -9.94
N ASN A 186 -16.91 -10.30 -8.94
CA ASN A 186 -16.64 -9.84 -7.57
C ASN A 186 -17.86 -9.32 -6.82
N TRP A 187 -19.05 -9.81 -7.16
CA TRP A 187 -20.28 -9.53 -6.42
C TRP A 187 -20.09 -9.69 -4.89
N PRO A 188 -20.56 -8.72 -4.08
CA PRO A 188 -21.43 -7.59 -4.44
C PRO A 188 -20.69 -6.33 -4.96
N VAL A 189 -19.36 -6.24 -4.84
CA VAL A 189 -18.59 -5.10 -5.38
C VAL A 189 -18.26 -5.41 -6.84
N LEU A 190 -19.22 -5.11 -7.71
CA LEU A 190 -19.11 -5.44 -9.13
C LEU A 190 -17.93 -4.73 -9.78
N GLN A 191 -17.08 -5.52 -10.45
CA GLN A 191 -15.91 -5.06 -11.17
C GLN A 191 -15.96 -5.60 -12.59
N LYS A 192 -15.67 -4.72 -13.55
CA LYS A 192 -15.66 -5.06 -14.96
C LYS A 192 -14.41 -5.85 -15.34
N VAL A 193 -14.60 -6.96 -16.03
CA VAL A 193 -13.55 -7.92 -16.40
C VAL A 193 -13.79 -8.47 -17.81
N PHE A 194 -12.73 -9.00 -18.41
CA PHE A 194 -12.79 -9.65 -19.71
C PHE A 194 -12.75 -11.17 -19.54
N VAL A 195 -13.68 -11.88 -20.17
CA VAL A 195 -13.74 -13.35 -20.08
C VAL A 195 -12.79 -13.99 -21.07
N GLN A 196 -11.86 -14.80 -20.58
CA GLN A 196 -10.88 -15.50 -21.41
C GLN A 196 -11.31 -16.93 -21.74
N GLU A 197 -11.65 -17.71 -20.72
CA GLU A 197 -11.96 -19.14 -20.85
C GLU A 197 -13.05 -19.54 -19.86
N LEU A 198 -13.80 -20.60 -20.21
CA LEU A 198 -14.77 -21.25 -19.33
C LEU A 198 -14.35 -22.70 -19.09
N TRP A 199 -14.31 -23.10 -17.83
CA TRP A 199 -13.86 -24.43 -17.41
C TRP A 199 -14.98 -25.15 -16.68
N THR A 200 -15.17 -26.43 -17.00
CA THR A 200 -16.05 -27.36 -16.28
C THR A 200 -15.21 -28.49 -15.70
N ALA A 201 -15.83 -29.45 -15.01
CA ALA A 201 -15.11 -30.58 -14.42
C ALA A 201 -14.30 -31.41 -15.45
N HIS A 202 -14.73 -31.43 -16.72
CA HIS A 202 -14.13 -32.28 -17.76
C HIS A 202 -13.82 -31.56 -19.08
N LYS A 203 -14.43 -30.39 -19.33
CA LYS A 203 -14.29 -29.64 -20.59
C LYS A 203 -13.82 -28.22 -20.36
N LYS A 204 -12.96 -27.74 -21.25
CA LYS A 204 -12.45 -26.38 -21.34
C LYS A 204 -12.98 -25.74 -22.62
N TYR A 205 -13.48 -24.52 -22.51
CA TYR A 205 -13.99 -23.74 -23.63
C TYR A 205 -13.11 -22.50 -23.81
N SER A 206 -12.59 -22.31 -25.02
CA SER A 206 -11.74 -21.17 -25.37
C SER A 206 -12.05 -20.67 -26.79
N LYS A 207 -11.71 -19.42 -27.09
CA LYS A 207 -11.92 -18.80 -28.41
C LYS A 207 -10.62 -18.80 -29.21
N THR A 208 -10.65 -19.29 -30.45
CA THR A 208 -9.50 -19.24 -31.36
C THR A 208 -9.36 -17.90 -32.06
N SER A 209 -8.24 -17.73 -32.77
CA SER A 209 -7.97 -16.56 -33.63
C SER A 209 -9.02 -16.34 -34.73
N GLU A 210 -9.79 -17.38 -35.08
CA GLU A 210 -10.87 -17.35 -36.09
C GLU A 210 -12.25 -17.06 -35.48
N GLU A 211 -12.30 -16.68 -34.20
CA GLU A 211 -13.50 -16.39 -33.42
C GLU A 211 -14.43 -17.57 -33.12
N GLU A 212 -14.06 -18.79 -33.50
CA GLU A 212 -14.79 -20.00 -33.15
C GLU A 212 -14.46 -20.49 -31.73
N ILE A 213 -15.43 -21.16 -31.10
CA ILE A 213 -15.30 -21.70 -29.74
C ILE A 213 -14.88 -23.15 -29.84
N ILE A 214 -13.71 -23.46 -29.27
CA ILE A 214 -13.21 -24.82 -29.15
C ILE A 214 -13.57 -25.37 -27.78
N CYS A 215 -14.05 -26.63 -27.79
CA CYS A 215 -14.28 -27.43 -26.61
C CYS A 215 -13.23 -28.53 -26.53
N ASP A 216 -12.28 -28.38 -25.60
CA ASP A 216 -11.22 -29.36 -25.34
C ASP A 216 -11.55 -30.18 -24.09
N ILE A 217 -11.19 -31.46 -24.09
CA ILE A 217 -11.28 -32.32 -22.89
C ILE A 217 -10.06 -32.03 -22.02
N LEU A 218 -10.27 -31.80 -20.72
CA LEU A 218 -9.17 -31.50 -19.79
C LEU A 218 -8.23 -32.70 -19.65
N SER A 219 -6.93 -32.44 -19.80
CA SER A 219 -5.87 -33.36 -19.41
C SER A 219 -5.82 -33.57 -17.89
N GLU A 220 -5.15 -34.63 -17.41
CA GLU A 220 -5.03 -34.91 -15.97
C GLU A 220 -4.39 -33.75 -15.18
N GLU A 221 -3.39 -33.07 -15.78
CA GLU A 221 -2.77 -31.88 -15.17
C GLU A 221 -3.75 -30.72 -15.05
N GLU A 222 -4.61 -30.52 -16.04
CA GLU A 222 -5.62 -29.47 -16.04
C GLU A 222 -6.76 -29.79 -15.07
N GLN A 223 -7.14 -31.06 -14.90
CA GLN A 223 -8.11 -31.47 -13.90
C GLN A 223 -7.61 -31.18 -12.47
N ASN A 224 -6.30 -31.37 -12.22
CA ASN A 224 -5.66 -30.98 -10.96
C ASN A 224 -5.66 -29.45 -10.77
N LYS A 225 -5.41 -28.67 -11.83
CA LYS A 225 -5.52 -27.20 -11.80
C LYS A 225 -6.97 -26.75 -11.55
N TYR A 226 -7.95 -27.38 -12.17
CA TYR A 226 -9.37 -27.11 -11.96
C TYR A 226 -9.76 -27.35 -10.50
N SER A 227 -9.35 -28.48 -9.91
CA SER A 227 -9.59 -28.78 -8.49
C SER A 227 -8.96 -27.74 -7.56
N SER A 228 -7.79 -27.22 -7.93
CA SER A 228 -7.13 -26.12 -7.23
C SER A 228 -7.92 -24.81 -7.35
N TYR A 229 -8.43 -24.48 -8.55
CA TYR A 229 -9.28 -23.31 -8.77
C TYR A 229 -10.59 -23.39 -7.98
N VAL A 230 -11.27 -24.53 -7.98
CA VAL A 230 -12.47 -24.76 -7.16
C VAL A 230 -12.18 -24.46 -5.68
N SER A 231 -11.04 -24.93 -5.16
CA SER A 231 -10.63 -24.71 -3.76
C SER A 231 -10.33 -23.22 -3.48
N ILE A 232 -9.66 -22.53 -4.40
CA ILE A 232 -9.35 -21.09 -4.29
C ILE A 232 -10.64 -20.27 -4.28
N THR A 233 -11.54 -20.56 -5.21
CA THR A 233 -12.82 -19.88 -5.38
C THR A 233 -13.71 -20.11 -4.15
N ARG A 234 -13.84 -21.34 -3.66
CA ARG A 234 -14.58 -21.65 -2.42
C ARG A 234 -14.04 -20.90 -1.21
N LYS A 235 -12.72 -20.84 -1.06
CA LYS A 235 -12.07 -20.09 0.03
C LYS A 235 -12.33 -18.58 -0.05
N ASN A 236 -12.36 -18.01 -1.25
CA ASN A 236 -12.60 -16.58 -1.43
C ASN A 236 -14.08 -16.20 -1.32
N GLU A 237 -14.97 -16.98 -1.91
CA GLU A 237 -16.42 -16.69 -1.99
C GLU A 237 -17.15 -17.15 -0.73
N PHE A 238 -16.94 -18.39 -0.30
CA PHE A 238 -17.63 -18.93 0.88
C PHE A 238 -16.86 -18.59 2.17
N GLU A 239 -15.64 -19.11 2.37
CA GLU A 239 -14.95 -19.00 3.67
C GLU A 239 -14.65 -17.55 4.08
N ARG A 240 -14.45 -16.65 3.11
CA ARG A 240 -14.12 -15.24 3.39
C ARG A 240 -15.33 -14.30 3.32
N LYS A 241 -16.27 -14.51 2.39
CA LYS A 241 -17.41 -13.59 2.15
C LYS A 241 -18.77 -14.14 2.56
N GLY A 242 -18.90 -15.43 2.87
CA GLY A 242 -20.18 -16.06 3.22
C GLY A 242 -21.13 -16.21 2.04
N ILE A 243 -20.63 -16.32 0.81
CA ILE A 243 -21.45 -16.50 -0.39
C ILE A 243 -21.43 -17.96 -0.78
N ASP A 244 -22.60 -18.59 -0.78
CA ASP A 244 -22.80 -19.96 -1.22
C ASP A 244 -23.29 -19.97 -2.67
N ALA A 245 -22.35 -20.24 -3.58
CA ALA A 245 -22.57 -20.29 -5.02
C ALA A 245 -23.34 -21.55 -5.49
N GLY A 246 -23.64 -22.49 -4.59
CA GLY A 246 -24.28 -23.77 -4.90
C GLY A 246 -23.35 -24.78 -5.57
N GLU A 247 -23.93 -25.80 -6.21
CA GLU A 247 -23.16 -26.74 -7.05
C GLU A 247 -22.56 -25.98 -8.25
N GLN A 248 -21.23 -25.91 -8.30
CA GLN A 248 -20.51 -25.18 -9.33
C GLN A 248 -20.65 -25.89 -10.68
N LYS A 249 -21.58 -25.41 -11.53
CA LYS A 249 -21.74 -25.87 -12.92
C LYS A 249 -20.47 -25.63 -13.77
N GLY A 250 -19.69 -24.60 -13.44
CA GLY A 250 -18.43 -24.26 -14.08
C GLY A 250 -17.74 -23.04 -13.46
N LEU A 251 -16.49 -22.80 -13.86
CA LEU A 251 -15.66 -21.67 -13.45
C LEU A 251 -15.30 -20.82 -14.68
N VAL A 252 -15.33 -19.51 -14.52
CA VAL A 252 -14.94 -18.55 -15.55
C VAL A 252 -13.57 -17.98 -15.20
N LEU A 253 -12.61 -18.09 -16.13
CA LEU A 253 -11.31 -17.42 -16.01
C LEU A 253 -11.41 -16.02 -16.59
N VAL A 254 -11.25 -15.03 -15.72
CA VAL A 254 -11.43 -13.62 -16.06
C VAL A 254 -10.15 -12.80 -15.87
N ARG A 255 -9.97 -11.80 -16.73
CA ARG A 255 -8.89 -10.82 -16.66
C ARG A 255 -9.42 -9.50 -16.15
N THR A 256 -8.87 -9.01 -15.04
CA THR A 256 -9.32 -7.76 -14.43
C THR A 256 -8.84 -6.54 -15.22
N MET A 257 -9.68 -5.50 -15.32
CA MET A 257 -9.29 -4.24 -15.94
C MET A 257 -8.22 -3.52 -15.09
N GLN A 258 -7.04 -3.28 -15.66
CA GLN A 258 -5.98 -2.49 -15.03
C GLN A 258 -6.22 -0.98 -15.15
N GLY A 259 -6.82 -0.57 -16.27
CA GLY A 259 -7.15 0.82 -16.52
C GLY A 259 -7.75 1.07 -17.90
N MET A 260 -8.05 2.34 -18.17
CA MET A 260 -8.50 2.83 -19.46
C MET A 260 -7.69 4.05 -19.91
N ARG A 261 -7.37 4.10 -21.19
CA ARG A 261 -6.68 5.22 -21.84
C ARG A 261 -7.58 5.80 -22.92
N LYS A 262 -7.81 7.11 -22.88
CA LYS A 262 -8.41 7.84 -23.99
C LYS A 262 -7.34 8.04 -25.07
N CYS A 263 -7.58 7.48 -26.25
CA CYS A 263 -6.70 7.60 -27.41
C CYS A 263 -7.42 8.38 -28.52
N PHE A 264 -6.64 9.09 -29.33
CA PHE A 264 -7.16 9.75 -30.53
C PHE A 264 -6.85 8.88 -31.75
N GLU A 265 -7.89 8.35 -32.37
CA GLU A 265 -7.82 7.52 -33.59
C GLU A 265 -8.86 8.03 -34.59
N GLU A 266 -8.48 8.20 -35.86
CA GLU A 266 -9.41 8.55 -36.96
C GLU A 266 -10.36 9.73 -36.66
N GLN A 267 -9.83 10.80 -36.06
CA GLN A 267 -10.58 12.02 -35.68
C GLN A 267 -11.62 11.84 -34.55
N GLN A 268 -11.65 10.69 -33.88
CA GLN A 268 -12.50 10.43 -32.72
C GLN A 268 -11.69 10.01 -31.49
N VAL A 269 -12.27 10.22 -30.31
CA VAL A 269 -11.68 9.81 -29.03
C VAL A 269 -12.20 8.42 -28.69
N VAL A 270 -11.32 7.43 -28.78
CA VAL A 270 -11.62 6.03 -28.46
C VAL A 270 -11.08 5.70 -27.07
N ILE A 271 -11.90 5.05 -26.24
CA ILE A 271 -11.48 4.57 -24.93
C ILE A 271 -10.94 3.15 -25.09
N LYS A 272 -9.63 2.97 -24.94
CA LYS A 272 -8.98 1.66 -24.92
C LYS A 272 -8.81 1.17 -23.49
N ARG A 273 -9.40 0.02 -23.17
CA ARG A 273 -9.26 -0.65 -21.87
C ARG A 273 -8.12 -1.64 -21.92
N SER A 274 -7.28 -1.65 -20.87
CA SER A 274 -6.19 -2.61 -20.72
C SER A 274 -6.51 -3.61 -19.61
N TYR A 275 -6.27 -4.89 -19.88
CA TYR A 275 -6.55 -6.01 -18.98
C TYR A 275 -5.25 -6.64 -18.48
N THR A 276 -5.28 -7.26 -17.29
CA THR A 276 -4.15 -8.02 -16.72
C THR A 276 -3.64 -9.07 -17.70
N ASP A 277 -2.36 -9.46 -17.62
CA ASP A 277 -1.79 -10.46 -18.54
C ASP A 277 -2.57 -11.79 -18.57
N ILE A 278 -2.49 -12.51 -19.69
CA ILE A 278 -3.20 -13.78 -19.98
C ILE A 278 -2.89 -14.84 -18.90
N ASN A 279 -1.65 -14.84 -18.39
CA ASN A 279 -1.20 -15.81 -17.38
C ASN A 279 -1.76 -15.54 -15.97
N ASN A 280 -2.33 -14.35 -15.73
CA ASN A 280 -2.81 -13.92 -14.41
C ASN A 280 -4.36 -13.90 -14.35
N ALA A 281 -5.03 -14.79 -15.08
CA ALA A 281 -6.48 -14.92 -15.02
C ALA A 281 -6.94 -15.42 -13.65
N ILE A 282 -8.08 -14.93 -13.18
CA ILE A 282 -8.66 -15.26 -11.87
C ILE A 282 -9.88 -16.16 -12.09
N PRO A 283 -10.01 -17.29 -11.37
CA PRO A 283 -11.20 -18.13 -11.44
C PRO A 283 -12.34 -17.55 -10.60
N VAL A 284 -13.54 -17.47 -11.19
CA VAL A 284 -14.77 -17.04 -10.53
C VAL A 284 -15.88 -18.04 -10.80
N SER A 285 -16.74 -18.30 -9.80
CA SER A 285 -17.92 -19.15 -10.01
C SER A 285 -18.85 -18.57 -11.08
N LEU A 286 -19.28 -19.39 -12.04
CA LEU A 286 -20.17 -18.96 -13.13
C LEU A 286 -21.45 -18.29 -12.60
N SER A 287 -22.02 -18.80 -11.50
CA SER A 287 -23.23 -18.26 -10.87
C SER A 287 -23.08 -16.82 -10.34
N LEU A 288 -21.85 -16.34 -10.15
CA LEU A 288 -21.55 -14.99 -9.65
C LEU A 288 -21.19 -13.98 -10.76
N VAL A 289 -21.25 -14.39 -12.02
CA VAL A 289 -21.04 -13.50 -13.17
C VAL A 289 -22.31 -12.70 -13.45
N VAL A 290 -22.19 -11.40 -13.70
CA VAL A 290 -23.30 -10.52 -14.06
C VAL A 290 -23.06 -9.97 -15.46
N GLN A 291 -24.02 -10.20 -16.35
CA GLN A 291 -24.04 -9.65 -17.70
C GLN A 291 -24.82 -8.32 -17.72
N ASN A 292 -24.43 -7.39 -18.61
CA ASN A 292 -25.21 -6.19 -18.95
C ASN A 292 -25.61 -5.29 -17.77
N ALA A 293 -24.73 -5.12 -16.77
CA ALA A 293 -25.00 -4.18 -15.68
C ALA A 293 -25.02 -2.73 -16.20
N LEU A 294 -26.05 -1.97 -15.82
CA LEU A 294 -26.20 -0.56 -16.21
C LEU A 294 -25.18 0.29 -15.42
N GLU A 295 -24.21 0.87 -16.13
CA GLU A 295 -23.22 1.80 -15.59
C GLU A 295 -23.60 3.25 -15.92
N ASP A 296 -23.60 4.14 -14.93
CA ASP A 296 -23.81 5.59 -15.13
C ASP A 296 -22.45 6.30 -15.14
N TRP A 297 -21.64 5.98 -16.15
CA TRP A 297 -20.30 6.53 -16.29
C TRP A 297 -19.80 6.50 -17.75
N ASP A 298 -20.11 7.55 -18.51
CA ASP A 298 -19.26 8.04 -19.60
C ASP A 298 -19.82 9.37 -20.12
N SER A 299 -19.32 10.48 -19.58
CA SER A 299 -19.53 11.79 -20.20
C SER A 299 -18.67 11.86 -21.47
N ALA A 300 -19.31 12.03 -22.63
CA ALA A 300 -18.62 12.31 -23.88
C ALA A 300 -17.76 13.57 -23.71
N CYS A 301 -16.44 13.46 -23.91
CA CYS A 301 -15.54 14.61 -23.96
C CYS A 301 -15.34 15.01 -25.42
N SER A 302 -15.41 16.31 -25.73
CA SER A 302 -15.06 16.82 -27.05
C SER A 302 -13.57 16.64 -27.33
N VAL A 303 -13.18 16.56 -28.61
CA VAL A 303 -11.78 16.33 -29.04
C VAL A 303 -10.83 17.44 -28.54
N GLU A 304 -11.32 18.68 -28.45
CA GLU A 304 -10.54 19.85 -28.06
C GLU A 304 -10.29 19.91 -26.55
N ASP A 305 -11.25 19.43 -25.74
CA ASP A 305 -11.11 19.33 -24.28
C ASP A 305 -10.11 18.26 -23.83
N VAL A 306 -9.79 17.30 -24.71
CA VAL A 306 -8.88 16.18 -24.38
C VAL A 306 -7.41 16.63 -24.32
N TYR A 307 -7.01 17.62 -25.14
CA TYR A 307 -5.63 18.13 -25.18
C TYR A 307 -5.59 19.66 -25.05
N PRO A 308 -5.78 20.20 -23.82
CA PRO A 308 -5.78 21.64 -23.61
C PRO A 308 -4.39 22.25 -23.82
N ILE A 309 -4.36 23.53 -24.19
CA ILE A 309 -3.12 24.30 -24.32
C ILE A 309 -2.44 24.40 -22.93
N ASN A 310 -1.11 24.29 -22.91
CA ASN A 310 -0.28 24.19 -21.71
C ASN A 310 -0.50 22.93 -20.86
N ALA A 311 -1.21 21.91 -21.37
CA ALA A 311 -1.26 20.62 -20.71
C ALA A 311 0.13 19.97 -20.66
N GLN A 312 0.37 19.24 -19.58
CA GLN A 312 1.64 18.56 -19.28
C GLN A 312 1.68 17.19 -19.97
N VAL A 313 2.73 16.94 -20.73
CA VAL A 313 2.86 15.73 -21.57
C VAL A 313 4.25 15.13 -21.54
N PHE A 314 4.35 13.84 -21.82
CA PHE A 314 5.61 13.10 -21.98
C PHE A 314 5.70 12.50 -23.37
N ILE A 315 6.90 12.46 -23.95
CA ILE A 315 7.13 11.78 -25.23
C ILE A 315 7.22 10.28 -24.99
N SER A 316 6.39 9.51 -25.69
CA SER A 316 6.29 8.04 -25.58
C SER A 316 6.82 7.29 -26.81
N SER A 317 7.40 7.99 -27.78
CA SER A 317 7.93 7.38 -29.00
C SER A 317 9.33 6.80 -28.77
N ILE A 318 9.47 5.47 -28.81
CA ILE A 318 10.72 4.74 -28.55
C ILE A 318 11.85 5.16 -29.52
N GLU A 319 11.51 5.40 -30.78
CA GLU A 319 12.46 5.80 -31.83
C GLU A 319 12.98 7.25 -31.67
N SER A 320 12.39 8.03 -30.76
CA SER A 320 12.77 9.42 -30.54
C SER A 320 13.90 9.51 -29.52
N LYS A 321 14.89 10.38 -29.80
CA LYS A 321 15.94 10.77 -28.84
C LYS A 321 15.39 11.44 -27.57
N TYR A 322 14.11 11.81 -27.56
CA TYR A 322 13.45 12.49 -26.45
C TYR A 322 12.45 11.59 -25.70
N TYR A 323 12.56 10.26 -25.83
CA TYR A 323 11.71 9.32 -25.09
C TYR A 323 11.76 9.60 -23.58
N GLY A 324 10.59 9.72 -22.95
CA GLY A 324 10.44 10.05 -21.53
C GLY A 324 10.58 11.53 -21.18
N PHE A 325 10.92 12.42 -22.11
CA PHE A 325 11.09 13.84 -21.78
C PHE A 325 9.77 14.55 -21.50
N PHE A 326 9.80 15.41 -20.50
CA PHE A 326 8.69 16.25 -20.07
C PHE A 326 8.50 17.47 -20.97
N GLY A 327 7.25 17.82 -21.28
CA GLY A 327 6.92 18.96 -22.13
C GLY A 327 5.52 19.53 -21.90
N PHE A 328 5.24 20.62 -22.62
CA PHE A 328 3.96 21.33 -22.59
C PHE A 328 3.40 21.47 -24.00
N ILE A 329 2.09 21.29 -24.15
CA ILE A 329 1.40 21.56 -25.43
C ILE A 329 1.37 23.07 -25.66
N LYS A 330 1.87 23.52 -26.81
CA LYS A 330 1.81 24.94 -27.21
C LYS A 330 0.72 25.21 -28.22
N GLU A 331 0.56 24.33 -29.20
CA GLU A 331 -0.47 24.43 -30.23
C GLU A 331 -1.11 23.07 -30.46
N ASN A 332 -2.44 23.08 -30.60
CA ASN A 332 -3.25 21.89 -30.89
C ASN A 332 -3.77 21.99 -32.34
N HIS A 333 -3.18 21.20 -33.25
CA HIS A 333 -3.61 21.11 -34.65
C HIS A 333 -4.26 19.75 -34.95
N LEU A 334 -4.98 19.15 -33.99
CA LEU A 334 -5.58 17.83 -34.14
C LEU A 334 -6.67 17.78 -35.20
N ALA A 335 -7.56 18.78 -35.23
CA ALA A 335 -8.65 18.86 -36.20
C ALA A 335 -8.17 19.14 -37.64
N THR A 336 -7.04 19.83 -37.80
CA THR A 336 -6.55 20.26 -39.12
C THR A 336 -5.45 19.36 -39.71
N LYS A 337 -4.45 18.99 -38.89
CA LYS A 337 -3.24 18.26 -39.32
C LYS A 337 -2.99 16.97 -38.54
N GLY A 338 -3.83 16.63 -37.56
CA GLY A 338 -3.66 15.45 -36.69
C GLY A 338 -2.36 15.45 -35.86
N THR A 339 -1.79 16.63 -35.59
CA THR A 339 -0.50 16.79 -34.89
C THR A 339 -0.58 17.81 -33.77
N LEU A 340 0.28 17.63 -32.76
CA LEU A 340 0.46 18.51 -31.62
C LEU A 340 1.85 19.12 -31.66
N ILE A 341 1.98 20.41 -31.34
CA ILE A 341 3.29 21.05 -31.15
C ILE A 341 3.58 21.09 -29.66
N VAL A 342 4.61 20.34 -29.26
CA VAL A 342 5.03 20.20 -27.87
C VAL A 342 6.38 20.90 -27.67
N SER A 343 6.48 21.69 -26.61
CA SER A 343 7.73 22.26 -26.13
C SER A 343 8.31 21.38 -25.03
N CYS A 344 9.39 20.66 -25.34
CA CYS A 344 10.07 19.78 -24.41
C CYS A 344 11.18 20.50 -23.66
N LYS A 345 11.22 20.30 -22.34
CA LYS A 345 12.30 20.76 -21.47
C LYS A 345 13.39 19.69 -21.46
N ILE A 346 14.56 20.01 -21.99
CA ILE A 346 15.72 19.11 -21.95
C ILE A 346 16.42 19.33 -20.62
N SER A 347 16.30 18.35 -19.72
CA SER A 347 17.05 18.32 -18.47
C SER A 347 18.39 17.64 -18.68
N SER A 348 19.47 18.25 -18.23
CA SER A 348 20.82 17.67 -18.19
C SER A 348 20.95 16.50 -17.20
N ALA A 349 19.95 16.28 -16.32
CA ALA A 349 19.86 15.10 -15.46
C ALA A 349 19.56 13.79 -16.23
N ALA A 350 19.16 13.90 -17.50
CA ALA A 350 18.97 12.74 -18.38
C ALA A 350 20.29 12.12 -18.85
N ASP A 351 21.40 12.87 -18.81
CA ASP A 351 22.71 12.42 -19.28
C ASP A 351 23.54 11.69 -18.20
N VAL A 352 22.99 11.55 -16.97
CA VAL A 352 23.67 10.81 -15.89
C VAL A 352 23.59 9.31 -16.16
N ASN A 353 24.77 8.68 -16.30
CA ASN A 353 24.89 7.27 -16.61
C ASN A 353 25.62 6.51 -15.48
N PHE A 354 25.14 5.30 -15.18
CA PHE A 354 25.67 4.42 -14.14
C PHE A 354 26.39 3.18 -14.69
N TYR A 355 26.72 3.10 -15.99
CA TYR A 355 27.44 1.96 -16.57
C TYR A 355 28.73 1.61 -15.81
N ASP A 356 29.50 2.60 -15.35
CA ASP A 356 30.72 2.35 -14.59
C ASP A 356 30.45 1.75 -13.19
N VAL A 357 29.31 2.11 -12.57
CA VAL A 357 28.88 1.52 -11.29
C VAL A 357 28.47 0.08 -11.51
N ILE A 358 27.76 -0.19 -12.62
CA ILE A 358 27.35 -1.54 -13.02
C ILE A 358 28.58 -2.40 -13.32
N ALA A 359 29.57 -1.85 -14.03
CA ALA A 359 30.82 -2.56 -14.34
C ALA A 359 31.66 -2.89 -13.10
N ASN A 360 31.57 -2.06 -12.05
CA ASN A 360 32.29 -2.23 -10.79
C ASN A 360 31.37 -2.61 -9.62
N TYR A 361 30.23 -3.25 -9.90
CA TYR A 361 29.17 -3.49 -8.91
C TYR A 361 29.69 -4.21 -7.67
N ASP A 362 30.54 -5.24 -7.86
CA ASP A 362 31.09 -6.05 -6.78
C ASP A 362 32.01 -5.27 -5.82
N ASN A 363 32.62 -4.17 -6.28
CA ASN A 363 33.50 -3.35 -5.44
C ASN A 363 32.71 -2.52 -4.42
N TYR A 364 31.46 -2.17 -4.75
CA TYR A 364 30.59 -1.35 -3.91
C TYR A 364 29.53 -2.18 -3.16
N SER A 365 29.32 -3.42 -3.60
CA SER A 365 28.38 -4.39 -3.02
C SER A 365 28.82 -4.86 -1.64
N LEU A 366 27.84 -5.23 -0.80
CA LEU A 366 28.14 -5.83 0.50
C LEU A 366 28.67 -7.26 0.31
N LYS A 367 29.58 -7.67 1.19
CA LYS A 367 30.00 -9.08 1.25
C LYS A 367 28.90 -9.90 1.90
N TRP A 368 28.49 -10.97 1.22
CA TRP A 368 27.44 -11.88 1.66
C TRP A 368 28.03 -13.23 2.07
N TYR A 369 27.57 -13.75 3.20
CA TYR A 369 28.00 -15.01 3.79
C TYR A 369 26.81 -15.96 3.94
N SER A 370 27.03 -17.24 3.74
CA SER A 370 26.05 -18.29 4.05
C SER A 370 25.85 -18.46 5.56
N VAL A 371 24.74 -19.08 5.97
CA VAL A 371 24.49 -19.41 7.38
C VAL A 371 25.64 -20.26 7.95
N TYR A 372 26.18 -21.18 7.16
CA TYR A 372 27.28 -22.07 7.55
C TYR A 372 28.59 -21.31 7.80
N GLU A 373 28.92 -20.34 6.95
CA GLU A 373 30.12 -19.51 7.12
C GLU A 373 30.00 -18.63 8.36
N VAL A 374 28.84 -18.00 8.56
CA VAL A 374 28.56 -17.18 9.76
C VAL A 374 28.66 -18.03 11.02
N ALA A 375 28.07 -19.23 11.04
CA ALA A 375 28.14 -20.15 12.16
C ALA A 375 29.60 -20.57 12.45
N ARG A 376 30.38 -20.86 11.41
CA ARG A 376 31.81 -21.19 11.51
C ARG A 376 32.62 -20.03 12.10
N PHE A 377 32.44 -18.82 11.60
CA PHE A 377 33.17 -17.63 12.05
C PHE A 377 32.82 -17.23 13.49
N LEU A 378 31.58 -17.46 13.92
CA LEU A 378 31.14 -17.15 15.27
C LEU A 378 31.37 -18.31 16.25
N HIS A 379 31.84 -19.47 15.81
CA HIS A 379 31.93 -20.70 16.60
C HIS A 379 30.60 -21.01 17.30
N THR A 380 29.53 -21.16 16.52
CA THR A 380 28.17 -21.51 16.99
C THR A 380 27.48 -22.44 16.00
N THR A 381 26.27 -22.91 16.30
CA THR A 381 25.50 -23.78 15.41
C THR A 381 24.64 -22.98 14.43
N VAL A 382 24.37 -23.58 13.26
CA VAL A 382 23.52 -22.99 12.21
C VAL A 382 22.13 -22.63 12.74
N ASP A 383 21.58 -23.49 13.60
CA ASP A 383 20.26 -23.28 14.21
C ASP A 383 20.22 -22.04 15.11
N VAL A 384 21.28 -21.80 15.88
CA VAL A 384 21.35 -20.65 16.78
C VAL A 384 21.41 -19.35 15.98
N VAL A 385 22.21 -19.32 14.90
CA VAL A 385 22.22 -18.17 13.97
C VAL A 385 20.84 -17.97 13.36
N GLY A 386 20.19 -19.05 12.91
CA GLY A 386 18.85 -19.00 12.35
C GLY A 386 17.79 -18.47 13.32
N ARG A 387 17.88 -18.86 14.60
CA ARG A 387 16.97 -18.46 15.68
C ARG A 387 17.19 -17.01 16.11
N ILE A 388 18.45 -16.64 16.40
CA ILE A 388 18.78 -15.30 16.92
C ILE A 388 18.51 -14.19 15.90
N THR A 389 18.62 -14.51 14.61
CA THR A 389 18.30 -13.57 13.52
C THR A 389 16.80 -13.43 13.28
N GLY A 390 15.97 -14.30 13.85
CA GLY A 390 14.51 -14.23 13.81
C GLY A 390 13.90 -13.62 15.07
N CYS A 391 12.81 -14.23 15.55
CA CYS A 391 12.17 -13.88 16.82
C CYS A 391 12.43 -14.95 17.87
N VAL A 392 12.83 -14.53 19.06
CA VAL A 392 13.01 -15.39 20.23
C VAL A 392 12.23 -14.75 21.39
N TYR A 393 11.11 -15.35 21.76
CA TYR A 393 10.23 -14.79 22.80
C TYR A 393 10.57 -15.37 24.18
N ILE A 394 10.80 -14.47 25.13
CA ILE A 394 10.92 -14.79 26.55
C ILE A 394 9.60 -14.53 27.26
N LEU A 395 9.24 -15.44 28.18
CA LEU A 395 8.23 -15.24 29.20
C LEU A 395 8.87 -14.84 30.53
N LEU A 396 8.27 -13.85 31.18
CA LEU A 396 8.45 -13.53 32.59
C LEU A 396 7.48 -14.43 33.38
N ASP A 397 7.97 -15.20 34.35
CA ASP A 397 7.21 -16.32 34.91
C ASP A 397 6.13 -15.97 35.94
N GLU A 398 5.16 -16.88 36.02
CA GLU A 398 4.11 -17.17 37.02
C GLU A 398 3.85 -16.13 38.13
N SER A 399 3.04 -15.10 37.83
CA SER A 399 2.11 -14.67 38.87
C SER A 399 0.98 -15.70 38.93
N ASN A 400 0.71 -16.23 40.12
CA ASN A 400 -0.39 -17.15 40.46
C ASN A 400 -1.78 -16.55 40.17
N SER A 401 -2.06 -16.20 38.92
CA SER A 401 -3.40 -15.98 38.42
C SER A 401 -3.69 -17.12 37.46
N VAL A 402 -4.75 -17.85 37.77
CA VAL A 402 -5.30 -18.96 36.99
C VAL A 402 -5.12 -18.70 35.51
N SER A 403 -4.55 -19.69 34.81
CA SER A 403 -4.36 -19.75 33.37
C SER A 403 -5.70 -19.69 32.63
N SER A 404 -6.31 -18.51 32.59
CA SER A 404 -7.38 -18.18 31.66
C SER A 404 -6.74 -17.99 30.29
N ARG A 405 -7.14 -18.83 29.33
CA ARG A 405 -6.58 -19.00 27.98
C ARG A 405 -6.45 -17.73 27.09
N ASN A 406 -6.79 -16.54 27.60
CA ASN A 406 -6.92 -15.31 26.79
C ASN A 406 -6.23 -14.05 27.38
N THR A 407 -5.42 -14.12 28.42
CA THR A 407 -4.54 -12.99 28.79
C THR A 407 -3.29 -13.04 27.92
N PRO A 408 -2.91 -11.98 27.18
CA PRO A 408 -1.69 -12.00 26.39
C PRO A 408 -0.50 -12.05 27.35
N LEU A 409 0.07 -13.25 27.50
CA LEU A 409 1.34 -13.46 28.17
C LEU A 409 2.34 -12.40 27.68
N ASN A 410 2.98 -11.69 28.60
CA ASN A 410 3.87 -10.56 28.32
C ASN A 410 5.17 -11.09 27.68
N LYS A 411 5.11 -11.37 26.38
CA LYS A 411 6.19 -11.98 25.60
C LYS A 411 7.14 -10.90 25.12
N ILE A 412 8.41 -11.02 25.48
CA ILE A 412 9.44 -10.07 25.08
C ILE A 412 10.33 -10.73 24.03
N ASN A 413 10.47 -10.07 22.87
CA ASN A 413 11.36 -10.57 21.81
C ASN A 413 12.81 -10.15 22.12
N ILE A 414 13.70 -11.14 22.22
CA ILE A 414 15.17 -10.95 22.33
C ILE A 414 15.92 -11.36 21.06
N GLY A 415 15.20 -11.72 20.00
CA GLY A 415 15.78 -11.95 18.68
C GLY A 415 16.09 -10.61 17.99
N LEU A 416 17.09 -10.62 17.10
CA LEU A 416 17.51 -9.45 16.32
C LEU A 416 16.46 -9.02 15.28
N GLY A 417 15.47 -9.86 14.96
CA GLY A 417 14.38 -9.50 14.06
C GLY A 417 14.83 -9.19 12.63
N LEU A 418 15.95 -9.74 12.17
CA LEU A 418 16.47 -9.51 10.82
C LEU A 418 15.65 -10.25 9.75
N LYS A 419 15.03 -11.38 10.10
CA LYS A 419 14.22 -12.19 9.19
C LYS A 419 12.95 -12.75 9.84
N PHE A 420 11.89 -12.86 9.05
CA PHE A 420 10.61 -13.45 9.47
C PHE A 420 10.11 -14.45 8.42
N THR A 421 10.52 -15.71 8.54
CA THR A 421 10.16 -16.78 7.59
C THR A 421 8.65 -16.94 7.41
N LYS A 422 7.86 -16.88 8.49
CA LYS A 422 6.38 -17.02 8.44
C LYS A 422 5.68 -15.87 7.72
N ARG A 423 6.28 -14.68 7.75
CA ARG A 423 5.74 -13.47 7.10
C ARG A 423 6.39 -13.21 5.73
N ASN A 424 7.37 -14.04 5.34
CA ASN A 424 8.24 -13.83 4.18
C ASN A 424 8.89 -12.44 4.15
N GLN A 425 9.37 -11.95 5.30
CA GLN A 425 9.98 -10.62 5.41
C GLN A 425 11.45 -10.69 5.77
N ILE A 426 12.25 -9.76 5.24
CA ILE A 426 13.68 -9.58 5.48
C ILE A 426 13.98 -8.12 5.82
N MET A 427 15.12 -7.90 6.47
CA MET A 427 15.71 -6.57 6.57
C MET A 427 16.77 -6.38 5.48
N PRO A 428 16.56 -5.46 4.52
CA PRO A 428 17.53 -5.15 3.47
C PRO A 428 18.90 -4.79 4.05
N ASP A 429 19.99 -5.01 3.30
CA ASP A 429 21.40 -4.89 3.74
C ASP A 429 21.86 -5.81 4.87
N PHE A 430 20.97 -6.55 5.54
CA PHE A 430 21.33 -7.48 6.63
C PHE A 430 21.13 -8.93 6.22
N THR A 431 19.95 -9.25 5.68
CA THR A 431 19.58 -10.60 5.25
C THR A 431 19.02 -10.58 3.85
N ARG A 432 19.37 -11.59 3.05
CA ARG A 432 18.82 -11.78 1.70
C ARG A 432 18.55 -13.26 1.46
N ARG A 433 17.61 -13.57 0.57
CA ARG A 433 17.38 -14.92 0.08
C ARG A 433 18.08 -15.12 -1.27
N SER A 434 18.82 -16.22 -1.44
CA SER A 434 19.41 -16.56 -2.74
C SER A 434 18.32 -17.04 -3.71
N SER A 435 18.66 -17.10 -5.01
CA SER A 435 17.82 -17.71 -6.05
C SER A 435 17.47 -19.17 -5.75
N GLU A 436 18.37 -19.89 -5.08
CA GLU A 436 18.19 -21.27 -4.62
C GLU A 436 17.39 -21.38 -3.31
N GLY A 437 16.99 -20.25 -2.72
CA GLY A 437 16.16 -20.19 -1.52
C GLY A 437 16.92 -20.19 -0.19
N HIS A 438 18.26 -20.18 -0.21
CA HIS A 438 19.11 -20.17 0.99
C HIS A 438 19.22 -18.77 1.61
N TRP A 439 19.43 -18.71 2.93
CA TRP A 439 19.61 -17.45 3.65
C TRP A 439 21.07 -16.98 3.58
N LEU A 440 21.26 -15.73 3.16
CA LEU A 440 22.53 -15.03 3.14
C LEU A 440 22.51 -13.88 4.15
N TYR A 441 23.63 -13.66 4.82
CA TYR A 441 23.84 -12.58 5.78
C TYR A 441 24.96 -11.68 5.30
N SER A 442 24.78 -10.37 5.39
CA SER A 442 25.82 -9.42 5.03
C SER A 442 26.91 -9.33 6.09
N SER A 443 28.02 -8.65 5.76
CA SER A 443 29.03 -8.24 6.73
C SER A 443 28.45 -7.43 7.91
N ARG A 444 27.45 -6.56 7.65
CA ARG A 444 26.78 -5.78 8.70
C ARG A 444 25.98 -6.67 9.67
N ALA A 445 25.27 -7.66 9.14
CA ALA A 445 24.55 -8.63 9.98
C ALA A 445 25.52 -9.46 10.82
N PHE A 446 26.65 -9.88 10.24
CA PHE A 446 27.70 -10.58 10.98
C PHE A 446 28.23 -9.74 12.15
N ASP A 447 28.51 -8.44 11.94
CA ASP A 447 28.99 -7.55 13.00
C ASP A 447 27.99 -7.38 14.13
N ILE A 448 26.69 -7.29 13.82
CA ILE A 448 25.61 -7.22 14.80
C ILE A 448 25.54 -8.52 15.63
N ILE A 449 25.53 -9.68 14.97
CA ILE A 449 25.45 -10.97 15.66
C ILE A 449 26.68 -11.19 16.54
N ARG A 450 27.87 -10.81 16.04
CA ARG A 450 29.13 -10.85 16.80
C ARG A 450 29.06 -9.97 18.05
N SER A 451 28.60 -8.72 17.90
CA SER A 451 28.45 -7.77 19.00
C SER A 451 27.47 -8.29 20.06
N TYR A 452 26.37 -8.91 19.62
CA TYR A 452 25.41 -9.52 20.52
C TYR A 452 26.01 -10.73 21.27
N LYS A 453 26.70 -11.63 20.58
CA LYS A 453 27.35 -12.79 21.21
C LYS A 453 28.40 -12.38 22.25
N MET A 454 29.19 -11.34 21.96
CA MET A 454 30.22 -10.85 22.88
C MET A 454 29.63 -10.26 24.16
N LYS A 455 28.52 -9.51 24.07
CA LYS A 455 27.90 -8.88 25.24
C LYS A 455 27.03 -9.84 26.06
N TYR A 456 26.35 -10.78 25.41
CA TYR A 456 25.43 -11.72 26.07
C TYR A 456 25.69 -13.18 25.66
N PRO A 457 26.86 -13.76 26.01
CA PRO A 457 27.22 -15.13 25.62
C PRO A 457 26.30 -16.19 26.25
N GLY A 458 25.71 -15.92 27.41
CA GLY A 458 24.79 -16.82 28.11
C GLY A 458 23.55 -17.17 27.27
N VAL A 459 23.04 -16.21 26.49
CA VAL A 459 21.90 -16.42 25.57
C VAL A 459 22.26 -17.44 24.50
N PHE A 460 23.44 -17.31 23.89
CA PHE A 460 23.90 -18.22 22.82
C PHE A 460 24.17 -19.63 23.36
N LYS A 461 24.83 -19.75 24.52
CA LYS A 461 25.07 -21.04 25.18
C LYS A 461 23.77 -21.77 25.52
N TYR A 462 22.75 -21.04 25.94
CA TYR A 462 21.45 -21.63 26.23
C TYR A 462 20.75 -22.10 24.95
N LEU A 463 20.76 -21.28 23.88
CA LEU A 463 20.16 -21.64 22.60
C LEU A 463 20.85 -22.85 21.94
N GLU A 464 22.16 -23.06 22.17
CA GLU A 464 22.92 -24.22 21.70
C GLU A 464 22.52 -25.53 22.38
N LYS A 465 22.02 -25.49 23.63
CA LYS A 465 21.57 -26.67 24.38
C LYS A 465 20.13 -27.10 24.06
N LEU A 466 19.39 -26.30 23.28
CA LEU A 466 17.99 -26.55 22.98
C LEU A 466 17.82 -27.40 21.71
N ASP A 467 17.59 -28.71 21.92
CA ASP A 467 17.32 -29.68 20.84
C ASP A 467 15.91 -29.53 20.22
N SER A 468 14.91 -29.08 20.99
CA SER A 468 13.56 -28.80 20.48
C SER A 468 12.99 -27.52 21.11
N PHE A 469 12.59 -26.56 20.26
CA PHE A 469 12.08 -25.26 20.71
C PHE A 469 10.58 -25.34 21.03
N GLN A 470 10.22 -25.20 22.30
CA GLN A 470 8.87 -24.79 22.68
C GLN A 470 8.73 -23.28 22.41
N GLY A 471 7.52 -22.83 22.08
CA GLY A 471 7.28 -21.48 21.54
C GLY A 471 7.73 -20.28 22.39
N HIS A 472 8.19 -20.51 23.62
CA HIS A 472 8.56 -19.53 24.63
C HIS A 472 9.73 -20.05 25.48
N ILE A 473 10.65 -19.16 25.86
CA ILE A 473 11.75 -19.47 26.79
C ILE A 473 11.49 -18.74 28.12
N HIS A 474 11.74 -19.39 29.25
CA HIS A 474 11.67 -18.73 30.56
C HIS A 474 12.99 -18.01 30.88
N ILE A 475 12.90 -16.77 31.36
CA ILE A 475 14.11 -15.96 31.64
C ILE A 475 15.06 -16.63 32.65
N LYS A 476 14.50 -17.33 33.65
CA LYS A 476 15.26 -18.07 34.68
C LYS A 476 16.14 -19.17 34.07
N GLN A 477 15.77 -19.71 32.91
CA GLN A 477 16.53 -20.77 32.25
C GLN A 477 17.77 -20.23 31.51
N ILE A 478 17.77 -18.96 31.12
CA ILE A 478 18.90 -18.30 30.44
C ILE A 478 19.93 -17.78 31.45
N PHE A 479 19.45 -17.23 32.57
CA PHE A 479 20.27 -16.59 33.60
C PHE A 479 20.03 -17.24 34.96
N LEU A 480 20.58 -18.44 35.15
CA LEU A 480 20.40 -19.25 36.38
C LEU A 480 20.99 -18.60 37.65
N GLU A 481 21.87 -17.61 37.52
CA GLU A 481 22.68 -17.04 38.60
C GLU A 481 22.05 -15.82 39.30
N PHE A 482 20.96 -15.26 38.78
CA PHE A 482 20.42 -13.96 39.23
C PHE A 482 19.05 -14.07 39.91
N LYS A 483 18.79 -13.17 40.88
CA LYS A 483 17.46 -13.05 41.55
C LYS A 483 16.43 -12.34 40.66
N GLU A 484 15.14 -12.49 40.92
CA GLU A 484 14.05 -11.95 40.07
C GLU A 484 14.14 -10.45 39.77
N ASN A 485 14.48 -9.60 40.75
CA ASN A 485 14.64 -8.15 40.52
C ASN A 485 15.84 -7.81 39.63
N GLU A 486 16.92 -8.59 39.72
CA GLU A 486 18.11 -8.43 38.89
C GLU A 486 17.86 -8.94 37.46
N LEU A 487 17.06 -10.02 37.31
CA LEU A 487 16.64 -10.55 36.02
C LEU A 487 15.82 -9.53 35.21
N ASN A 488 14.88 -8.82 35.87
CA ASN A 488 14.10 -7.77 35.22
C ASN A 488 14.98 -6.60 34.75
N THR A 489 15.95 -6.21 35.57
CA THR A 489 16.91 -5.15 35.23
C THR A 489 17.79 -5.57 34.04
N LYS A 490 18.31 -6.81 34.05
CA LYS A 490 19.11 -7.37 32.95
C LYS A 490 18.32 -7.51 31.66
N LEU A 491 17.04 -7.87 31.74
CA LEU A 491 16.17 -7.94 30.57
C LEU A 491 15.91 -6.54 29.99
N LYS A 492 15.75 -5.52 30.84
CA LYS A 492 15.63 -4.13 30.39
C LYS A 492 16.92 -3.67 29.70
N GLU A 493 18.09 -3.93 30.28
CA GLU A 493 19.39 -3.66 29.66
C GLU A 493 19.56 -4.36 28.30
N LEU A 494 19.13 -5.63 28.21
CA LEU A 494 19.17 -6.39 26.97
C LEU A 494 18.24 -5.78 25.92
N LYS A 495 17.03 -5.38 26.30
CA LYS A 495 16.08 -4.73 25.41
C LYS A 495 16.61 -3.39 24.91
N ASP A 496 17.17 -2.56 25.79
CA ASP A 496 17.75 -1.26 25.44
C ASP A 496 18.97 -1.42 24.52
N PHE A 497 19.78 -2.46 24.74
CA PHE A 497 20.88 -2.82 23.86
C PHE A 497 20.40 -3.28 22.48
N LEU A 498 19.37 -4.13 22.42
CA LEU A 498 18.79 -4.58 21.16
C LEU A 498 18.16 -3.40 20.40
N HIS A 499 17.49 -2.46 21.08
CA HIS A 499 17.01 -1.24 20.44
C HIS A 499 18.13 -0.34 19.90
N THR A 500 19.33 -0.40 20.49
CA THR A 500 20.50 0.33 19.99
C THR A 500 21.11 -0.31 18.74
N ILE A 501 21.13 -1.64 18.66
CA ILE A 501 21.83 -2.37 17.58
C ILE A 501 20.92 -2.74 16.43
N VAL A 502 19.66 -3.09 16.72
CA VAL A 502 18.70 -3.47 15.69
C VAL A 502 18.38 -2.21 14.88
N PRO A 503 18.60 -2.22 13.56
CA PRO A 503 18.24 -1.10 12.69
C PRO A 503 16.74 -0.81 12.80
N ASN A 504 16.39 0.48 12.79
CA ASN A 504 15.00 0.92 12.65
C ASN A 504 14.51 0.89 11.19
N ASP A 505 15.22 0.19 10.30
CA ASP A 505 14.87 0.08 8.89
C ASP A 505 13.58 -0.75 8.71
N ALA A 506 12.84 -0.44 7.64
CA ALA A 506 11.61 -1.15 7.31
C ALA A 506 11.90 -2.60 6.88
N LEU A 507 11.00 -3.51 7.29
CA LEU A 507 11.00 -4.90 6.83
C LEU A 507 10.33 -4.98 5.45
N GLU A 508 11.02 -5.61 4.51
CA GLU A 508 10.58 -5.79 3.11
C GLU A 508 10.36 -7.27 2.78
N SER A 509 9.77 -7.60 1.63
CA SER A 509 9.55 -9.00 1.24
C SER A 509 10.87 -9.70 0.91
N ALA A 510 10.96 -10.99 1.22
CA ALA A 510 12.15 -11.80 0.91
C ALA A 510 12.34 -12.06 -0.60
N ASP A 511 11.28 -11.90 -1.39
CA ASP A 511 11.28 -12.14 -2.84
C ASP A 511 11.65 -10.88 -3.65
N ASP A 512 11.77 -9.74 -2.98
CA ASP A 512 12.08 -8.46 -3.61
C ASP A 512 13.60 -8.29 -3.75
N THR A 513 14.01 -7.65 -4.84
CA THR A 513 15.43 -7.38 -5.09
C THR A 513 15.73 -5.92 -4.82
N PHE A 514 16.76 -5.63 -4.02
CA PHE A 514 17.17 -4.29 -3.65
C PHE A 514 18.65 -4.04 -3.92
N VAL A 515 19.00 -2.78 -4.17
CA VAL A 515 20.39 -2.30 -4.27
C VAL A 515 21.00 -2.10 -2.88
N ASP A 516 22.23 -2.56 -2.69
CA ASP A 516 22.95 -2.44 -1.42
C ASP A 516 23.27 -0.97 -1.06
N SER A 517 23.30 -0.63 0.23
CA SER A 517 23.59 0.75 0.67
C SER A 517 24.93 1.32 0.20
N GLY A 518 25.95 0.48 0.00
CA GLY A 518 27.25 0.93 -0.54
C GLY A 518 27.10 1.56 -1.93
N ILE A 519 26.24 0.98 -2.76
CA ILE A 519 25.94 1.48 -4.11
C ILE A 519 25.04 2.70 -4.04
N LEU A 520 24.04 2.71 -3.15
CA LEU A 520 23.16 3.87 -2.95
C LEU A 520 23.97 5.15 -2.65
N LYS A 521 25.00 5.06 -1.79
CA LYS A 521 25.88 6.19 -1.48
C LYS A 521 26.64 6.70 -2.70
N GLU A 522 27.12 5.79 -3.54
CA GLU A 522 27.83 6.18 -4.77
C GLU A 522 26.88 6.79 -5.80
N LEU A 523 25.64 6.30 -5.90
CA LEU A 523 24.60 6.91 -6.74
C LEU A 523 24.28 8.33 -6.27
N GLU A 524 24.00 8.53 -4.99
CA GLU A 524 23.71 9.84 -4.40
C GLU A 524 24.86 10.83 -4.67
N LYS A 525 26.10 10.40 -4.41
CA LYS A 525 27.30 11.21 -4.65
C LYS A 525 27.40 11.66 -6.12
N ARG A 526 27.19 10.75 -7.08
CA ARG A 526 27.26 11.06 -8.52
C ARG A 526 26.13 11.99 -8.96
N ILE A 527 24.91 11.75 -8.46
CA ILE A 527 23.75 12.60 -8.73
C ILE A 527 24.03 14.01 -8.21
N GLN A 528 24.56 14.15 -6.99
CA GLN A 528 24.87 15.45 -6.40
C GLN A 528 25.96 16.22 -7.18
N ILE A 529 26.99 15.51 -7.67
CA ILE A 529 28.01 16.08 -8.58
C ILE A 529 27.38 16.52 -9.91
N ALA A 530 26.47 15.72 -10.48
CA ALA A 530 25.80 16.07 -11.72
C ALA A 530 24.88 17.29 -11.57
N ILE A 531 24.16 17.40 -10.46
CA ILE A 531 23.29 18.53 -10.14
C ILE A 531 24.11 19.82 -9.98
N SER A 532 25.21 19.77 -9.21
CA SER A 532 26.07 20.93 -8.95
C SER A 532 26.77 21.49 -10.20
N LYS A 533 27.08 20.65 -11.20
CA LYS A 533 27.71 21.09 -12.46
C LYS A 533 26.75 21.76 -13.44
N ASN A 534 25.43 21.55 -13.29
CA ASN A 534 24.46 21.75 -14.36
C ASN A 534 23.46 22.90 -14.14
N THR A 535 23.71 23.80 -13.18
CA THR A 535 22.76 24.85 -12.75
C THR A 535 22.45 25.91 -13.83
N SER A 536 23.06 25.89 -15.03
CA SER A 536 23.11 27.08 -15.91
C SER A 536 22.51 26.96 -17.32
N LYS A 537 22.01 25.83 -17.83
CA LYS A 537 21.40 25.77 -19.18
C LYS A 537 20.21 24.81 -19.31
N GLN A 538 19.00 25.32 -19.11
CA GLN A 538 17.77 24.61 -19.47
C GLN A 538 17.40 24.94 -20.92
N THR A 539 17.52 23.98 -21.83
CA THR A 539 17.18 24.19 -23.25
C THR A 539 15.77 23.68 -23.55
N CYS A 540 14.97 24.48 -24.23
CA CYS A 540 13.63 24.09 -24.68
C CYS A 540 13.66 23.85 -26.19
N LYS A 541 13.13 22.70 -26.63
CA LYS A 541 12.95 22.40 -28.07
C LYS A 541 11.48 22.21 -28.39
N ARG A 542 11.05 22.74 -29.55
CA ARG A 542 9.70 22.52 -30.09
C ARG A 542 9.71 21.33 -31.04
N LEU A 543 8.77 20.41 -30.85
CA LEU A 543 8.65 19.18 -31.64
C LEU A 543 7.19 19.04 -32.11
N ALA A 544 7.01 18.69 -33.38
CA ALA A 544 5.70 18.29 -33.92
C ALA A 544 5.54 16.77 -33.73
N VAL A 545 4.52 16.35 -32.98
CA VAL A 545 4.31 14.96 -32.57
C VAL A 545 2.87 14.53 -32.81
N LYS A 546 2.67 13.25 -33.16
CA LYS A 546 1.32 12.65 -33.24
C LYS A 546 0.80 12.32 -31.83
N PRO A 547 -0.51 12.29 -31.59
CA PRO A 547 -1.10 11.93 -30.28
C PRO A 547 -0.60 10.60 -29.71
N ARG A 548 -0.47 9.59 -30.57
CA ARG A 548 0.06 8.27 -30.18
C ARG A 548 1.49 8.30 -29.64
N ALA A 549 2.29 9.30 -30.03
CA ALA A 549 3.67 9.49 -29.59
C ALA A 549 3.77 10.26 -28.27
N VAL A 550 2.63 10.61 -27.66
CA VAL A 550 2.53 11.42 -26.45
C VAL A 550 1.75 10.67 -25.38
N PHE A 551 2.25 10.73 -24.14
CA PHE A 551 1.58 10.25 -22.95
C PHE A 551 1.13 11.44 -22.09
N MET A 552 -0.15 11.43 -21.69
CA MET A 552 -0.73 12.41 -20.79
C MET A 552 -1.44 11.65 -19.66
N ALA A 553 -1.00 11.89 -18.42
CA ALA A 553 -1.53 11.18 -17.26
C ALA A 553 -3.02 11.42 -17.03
N GLU A 554 -3.52 12.60 -17.38
CA GLU A 554 -4.92 13.01 -17.19
C GLU A 554 -5.89 12.23 -18.10
N LEU A 555 -5.38 11.66 -19.20
CA LEU A 555 -6.15 10.82 -20.11
C LEU A 555 -6.18 9.34 -19.71
N CYS A 556 -5.44 8.97 -18.69
CA CYS A 556 -5.32 7.61 -18.20
C CYS A 556 -6.00 7.49 -16.83
N LYS A 557 -6.88 6.49 -16.69
CA LYS A 557 -7.45 6.10 -15.39
C LYS A 557 -6.96 4.70 -15.04
N GLY A 558 -6.57 4.49 -13.79
CA GLY A 558 -6.01 3.22 -13.31
C GLY A 558 -4.47 3.15 -13.37
N GLU A 559 -3.93 1.93 -13.32
CA GLU A 559 -2.50 1.62 -13.31
C GLU A 559 -2.04 1.18 -14.70
N ILE A 560 -2.09 2.09 -15.66
CA ILE A 560 -1.65 1.81 -17.04
C ILE A 560 -0.19 2.20 -17.18
N MET A 561 0.62 1.26 -17.68
CA MET A 561 1.98 1.57 -18.10
C MET A 561 1.96 2.41 -19.38
N PRO A 562 2.69 3.55 -19.43
CA PRO A 562 2.81 4.36 -20.64
C PRO A 562 3.32 3.53 -21.83
N ASP A 563 4.28 2.66 -21.56
CA ASP A 563 4.85 1.69 -22.50
C ASP A 563 4.68 0.27 -21.92
N PRO A 564 3.79 -0.56 -22.51
CA PRO A 564 3.60 -1.95 -22.10
C PRO A 564 4.81 -2.86 -22.31
N LYS A 565 5.76 -2.47 -23.16
CA LYS A 565 6.97 -3.27 -23.45
C LYS A 565 8.15 -2.92 -22.54
N ALA A 566 8.02 -1.90 -21.70
CA ALA A 566 9.10 -1.46 -20.83
C ALA A 566 9.34 -2.48 -19.71
N GLU A 567 10.57 -2.98 -19.61
CA GLU A 567 11.04 -3.78 -18.49
C GLU A 567 11.91 -2.90 -17.57
N PHE A 568 11.70 -3.00 -16.26
CA PHE A 568 12.51 -2.29 -15.27
C PHE A 568 13.59 -3.20 -14.69
N ARG A 569 14.82 -2.70 -14.68
CA ARG A 569 15.99 -3.31 -14.05
C ARG A 569 16.54 -2.39 -12.96
N LEU A 570 17.34 -2.95 -12.05
CA LEU A 570 18.03 -2.13 -11.05
C LEU A 570 18.97 -1.15 -11.74
N LEU A 571 19.07 0.06 -11.19
CA LEU A 571 19.89 1.17 -11.68
C LEU A 571 19.39 1.81 -13.00
N ASP A 572 18.24 1.40 -13.52
CA ASP A 572 17.60 2.08 -14.64
C ASP A 572 17.17 3.49 -14.25
N ARG A 573 17.30 4.43 -15.18
CA ARG A 573 16.80 5.80 -15.05
C ARG A 573 15.32 5.84 -15.43
N VAL A 574 14.51 6.36 -14.53
CA VAL A 574 13.05 6.46 -14.68
C VAL A 574 12.57 7.89 -14.43
N ILE A 575 11.38 8.20 -14.92
CA ILE A 575 10.73 9.51 -14.72
C ILE A 575 9.31 9.31 -14.19
N CYS A 576 8.90 10.14 -13.24
CA CYS A 576 7.55 10.07 -12.70
C CYS A 576 6.54 10.71 -13.66
N VAL A 577 5.82 9.88 -14.41
CA VAL A 577 4.87 10.35 -15.44
C VAL A 577 3.46 10.62 -14.92
N LYS A 578 3.14 10.23 -13.69
CA LYS A 578 1.79 10.34 -13.10
C LYS A 578 1.85 11.23 -11.87
N LYS A 579 0.85 12.11 -11.70
CA LYS A 579 0.72 12.98 -10.52
C LYS A 579 0.37 12.11 -9.30
N LEU A 580 1.39 11.59 -8.63
CA LEU A 580 1.25 10.84 -7.38
C LEU A 580 1.37 11.81 -6.20
N ARG A 581 0.63 11.55 -5.11
CA ARG A 581 0.67 12.42 -3.91
C ARG A 581 2.06 12.46 -3.26
N THR A 582 2.80 11.37 -3.36
CA THR A 582 4.12 11.23 -2.72
C THR A 582 5.25 11.51 -3.69
N ALA A 583 5.21 11.00 -4.92
CA ALA A 583 6.33 11.12 -5.85
C ALA A 583 6.30 12.43 -6.67
N PRO A 584 7.45 13.06 -6.92
CA PRO A 584 7.53 14.33 -7.65
C PRO A 584 7.26 14.12 -9.14
N PHE A 585 6.16 14.68 -9.65
CA PHE A 585 5.77 14.58 -11.05
C PHE A 585 6.76 15.27 -11.99
N GLY A 586 7.19 14.55 -13.03
CA GLY A 586 8.12 15.04 -14.05
C GLY A 586 9.59 15.06 -13.64
N GLU A 587 9.94 14.59 -12.44
CA GLU A 587 11.32 14.47 -11.98
C GLU A 587 11.89 13.08 -12.27
N PHE A 588 13.21 13.05 -12.50
CA PHE A 588 13.96 11.82 -12.74
C PHE A 588 14.36 11.14 -11.43
N GLY A 589 14.51 9.82 -11.50
CA GLY A 589 15.07 9.00 -10.45
C GLY A 589 15.70 7.73 -11.00
N THR A 590 16.22 6.93 -10.09
CA THR A 590 16.94 5.69 -10.37
C THR A 590 16.26 4.54 -9.64
N VAL A 591 16.03 3.42 -10.33
CA VAL A 591 15.43 2.22 -9.73
C VAL A 591 16.41 1.59 -8.74
N ILE A 592 16.00 1.46 -7.48
CA ILE A 592 16.80 0.90 -6.38
C ILE A 592 16.19 -0.38 -5.77
N GLY A 593 14.97 -0.72 -6.17
CA GLY A 593 14.29 -1.93 -5.74
C GLY A 593 13.23 -2.38 -6.73
N LEU A 594 13.10 -3.70 -6.88
CA LEU A 594 12.05 -4.36 -7.65
C LEU A 594 11.21 -5.19 -6.68
N VAL A 595 9.97 -4.75 -6.48
CA VAL A 595 9.06 -5.28 -5.46
C VAL A 595 7.91 -6.03 -6.13
N ASN A 596 7.73 -7.30 -5.82
CA ASN A 596 6.63 -8.10 -6.36
C ASN A 596 5.43 -8.06 -5.41
N THR A 597 4.43 -7.23 -5.73
CA THR A 597 3.19 -7.18 -4.97
C THR A 597 2.10 -8.05 -5.61
N ARG A 598 1.08 -8.41 -4.83
CA ARG A 598 -0.11 -9.13 -5.35
C ARG A 598 -0.84 -8.36 -6.46
N SER A 599 -0.71 -7.03 -6.50
CA SER A 599 -1.27 -6.15 -7.53
C SER A 599 -0.38 -5.98 -8.76
N GLY A 600 0.83 -6.56 -8.76
CA GLY A 600 1.81 -6.42 -9.85
C GLY A 600 3.21 -6.03 -9.38
N LYS A 601 4.12 -5.85 -10.34
CA LYS A 601 5.48 -5.38 -10.09
C LYS A 601 5.45 -3.90 -9.72
N LYS A 602 6.02 -3.55 -8.57
CA LYS A 602 6.29 -2.18 -8.12
C LYS A 602 7.79 -1.94 -8.13
N ILE A 603 8.17 -0.68 -8.19
CA ILE A 603 9.58 -0.26 -8.20
C ILE A 603 9.80 0.76 -7.09
N ASP A 604 10.93 0.63 -6.41
CA ASP A 604 11.44 1.66 -5.52
C ASP A 604 12.41 2.55 -6.29
N VAL A 605 12.23 3.86 -6.15
CA VAL A 605 12.94 4.85 -6.94
C VAL A 605 13.61 5.87 -6.02
N LEU A 606 14.91 6.04 -6.18
CA LEU A 606 15.68 7.14 -5.61
C LEU A 606 15.59 8.34 -6.55
N PHE A 607 14.86 9.37 -6.17
CA PHE A 607 14.73 10.60 -6.96
C PHE A 607 15.96 11.49 -6.81
N ASP A 608 16.30 12.21 -7.88
CA ASP A 608 17.51 13.05 -7.89
C ASP A 608 17.44 14.24 -6.93
N LYS A 609 16.22 14.73 -6.68
CA LYS A 609 15.97 15.86 -5.79
C LYS A 609 15.17 15.40 -4.57
N PRO A 610 15.45 15.97 -3.39
CA PRO A 610 14.61 15.75 -2.22
C PRO A 610 13.20 16.30 -2.49
N TYR A 611 12.19 15.58 -2.00
CA TYR A 611 10.78 15.95 -2.17
C TYR A 611 9.98 15.62 -0.90
N PHE A 612 8.87 16.33 -0.72
CA PHE A 612 8.00 16.13 0.43
C PHE A 612 7.23 14.80 0.33
N GLY A 613 7.22 14.02 1.42
CA GLY A 613 6.59 12.69 1.45
C GLY A 613 7.49 11.54 1.00
N GLY A 614 8.73 11.83 0.60
CA GLY A 614 9.77 10.81 0.41
C GLY A 614 10.16 10.16 1.73
N ARG A 615 10.46 8.86 1.71
CA ARG A 615 11.03 8.16 2.86
C ARG A 615 12.55 8.13 2.72
N ILE A 616 13.25 8.44 3.80
CA ILE A 616 14.67 8.17 3.90
C ILE A 616 14.82 6.65 3.96
N MET A 617 15.24 6.04 2.85
CA MET A 617 15.50 4.62 2.81
C MET A 617 16.95 4.36 3.20
N ARG A 618 17.15 3.46 4.17
CA ARG A 618 18.46 2.93 4.59
C ARG A 618 19.40 4.04 5.05
N LEU A 619 19.28 4.39 6.33
CA LEU A 619 20.06 5.41 7.03
C LEU A 619 21.49 5.54 6.47
N VAL A 620 21.70 6.55 5.63
CA VAL A 620 23.01 7.16 5.48
C VAL A 620 23.06 8.16 6.64
N PRO A 621 23.91 7.94 7.66
CA PRO A 621 24.16 9.00 8.64
C PRO A 621 24.66 10.22 7.86
N TYR A 622 23.90 11.30 7.92
CA TYR A 622 24.34 12.64 7.53
C TYR A 622 25.39 13.14 8.52
#